data_AF-A0A8T5T2P2-F1
#
_entry.id   AF-A0A8T5T2P2-F1
#
_cell.length_a   1.000
_cell.length_b   1.000
_cell.length_c   1.000
_cell.angle_alpha   90.00
_cell.angle_beta   90.00
_cell.angle_gamma   90.00
#
_symmetry.space_group_name_H-M   'P 1'
#
loop_
_entity.id
_entity.type
_entity.pdbx_description
1 polymer ?
#
loop_
_entity_poly.entity_id
_entity_poly.type
_entity_poly.pdbx_seq_one_letter_code
_entity_poly.pdbx_strand_id
1 'polypeptide(L)'
;MISKTKIAMIALIGVFFVATISTAVAVPTPDVGAENREGSVFIETPDIRVKMLSGKPDIFFWIGSADENGRNTMIFHVSFHYITELFGDDLAIDSRDEFGGKIYNLASDQITWELNIVNTTNEITVTQTSSELDNGATLTFVYNVYLEDKTVTQTLNDTTYTYEVKALKEVKFDIIIEGWTFSEGVVGLALHAKIHENRYRHRVQNGDRVNVPEEYQYANMTDSANATDRTADPNRDGIGFYDDDDLKAYFAWSPEADVFDENGTYVDTVGVTATSTSFGQDPTFGTGRAFGREFINLFLVYPNYGDGLKLVHDPVLGIDDSNAVSVSLYALLALPVLAIAALAINRKRK
;
A
#
# COMPACT_ATOMS: atom_id res chain seq x y z
N MET A 1 -39.42 41.72 29.59
CA MET A 1 -38.19 42.35 30.14
C MET A 1 -37.37 41.28 30.85
N ILE A 2 -36.26 40.86 30.26
CA ILE A 2 -35.31 39.95 30.92
C ILE A 2 -34.38 40.83 31.77
N SER A 3 -34.33 40.62 33.08
CA SER A 3 -33.52 41.46 33.97
C SER A 3 -32.04 41.32 33.64
N LYS A 4 -31.27 42.39 33.83
CA LYS A 4 -29.81 42.43 33.57
C LYS A 4 -29.06 41.29 34.28
N THR A 5 -29.58 40.81 35.41
CA THR A 5 -29.09 39.64 36.16
C THR A 5 -29.30 38.30 35.44
N LYS A 6 -30.40 38.11 34.71
CA LYS A 6 -30.62 36.88 33.91
C LYS A 6 -29.70 36.80 32.69
N ILE A 7 -29.35 37.94 32.09
CA ILE A 7 -28.43 38.00 30.94
C ILE A 7 -26.98 37.73 31.38
N ALA A 8 -26.56 38.26 32.53
CA ALA A 8 -25.24 37.97 33.09
C ALA A 8 -25.07 36.48 33.45
N MET A 9 -26.13 35.85 33.96
CA MET A 9 -26.11 34.42 34.31
C MET A 9 -26.04 33.51 33.07
N ILE A 10 -26.72 33.86 31.97
CA ILE A 10 -26.61 33.14 30.69
C ILE A 10 -25.22 33.31 30.07
N ALA A 11 -24.63 34.50 30.14
CA ALA A 11 -23.27 34.74 29.65
C ALA A 11 -22.21 34.00 30.49
N LEU A 12 -22.38 33.91 31.80
CA LEU A 12 -21.48 33.17 32.68
C LEU A 12 -21.59 31.66 32.46
N ILE A 13 -22.79 31.12 32.26
CA ILE A 13 -23.02 29.71 31.90
C ILE A 13 -22.43 29.40 30.51
N GLY A 14 -22.54 30.31 29.54
CA GLY A 14 -21.94 30.16 28.22
C GLY A 14 -20.40 30.19 28.24
N VAL A 15 -19.79 31.08 29.03
CA VAL A 15 -18.32 31.15 29.17
C VAL A 15 -17.79 29.96 29.98
N PHE A 16 -18.51 29.47 30.98
CA PHE A 16 -18.15 28.22 31.65
C PHE A 16 -18.31 27.02 30.72
N PHE A 17 -19.36 26.94 29.90
CA PHE A 17 -19.49 25.87 28.90
C PHE A 17 -18.35 25.89 27.87
N VAL A 18 -17.92 27.07 27.42
CA VAL A 18 -16.80 27.18 26.46
C VAL A 18 -15.44 26.92 27.13
N ALA A 19 -15.26 27.27 28.41
CA ALA A 19 -14.01 27.01 29.14
C ALA A 19 -13.89 25.56 29.64
N THR A 20 -15.00 24.87 29.93
CA THR A 20 -14.97 23.44 30.32
C THR A 20 -14.97 22.48 29.14
N ILE A 21 -15.24 22.93 27.92
CA ILE A 21 -15.02 22.13 26.70
C ILE A 21 -13.56 22.29 26.19
N SER A 22 -12.72 23.05 26.89
CA SER A 22 -11.26 22.99 26.77
C SER A 22 -10.63 21.93 27.68
N THR A 23 -11.40 20.95 28.15
CA THR A 23 -10.77 19.62 28.28
C THR A 23 -10.28 19.31 26.89
N ALA A 24 -8.98 19.06 26.72
CA ALA A 24 -8.50 18.30 25.59
C ALA A 24 -9.54 17.19 25.37
N VAL A 25 -10.37 17.34 24.34
CA VAL A 25 -11.07 16.19 23.79
C VAL A 25 -9.88 15.41 23.31
N ALA A 26 -9.40 14.49 24.16
CA ALA A 26 -8.58 13.41 23.71
C ALA A 26 -9.43 12.86 22.58
N VAL A 27 -9.08 13.24 21.34
CA VAL A 27 -9.58 12.57 20.16
C VAL A 27 -9.34 11.12 20.54
N PRO A 28 -10.40 10.31 20.73
CA PRO A 28 -10.20 8.93 21.13
C PRO A 28 -9.17 8.42 20.16
N THR A 29 -8.01 8.02 20.67
CA THR A 29 -6.97 7.44 19.83
C THR A 29 -7.72 6.37 19.06
N PRO A 30 -7.80 6.46 17.73
CA PRO A 30 -8.55 5.47 17.00
C PRO A 30 -8.04 4.12 17.48
N ASP A 31 -8.94 3.17 17.74
CA ASP A 31 -8.59 1.81 18.15
C ASP A 31 -7.84 1.16 16.97
N VAL A 32 -6.58 1.56 16.77
CA VAL A 32 -5.70 1.00 15.76
C VAL A 32 -5.06 -0.19 16.43
N GLY A 33 -5.60 -1.35 16.08
CA GLY A 33 -5.20 -2.63 16.64
C GLY A 33 -4.90 -3.63 15.55
N ALA A 34 -3.91 -4.47 15.81
CA ALA A 34 -3.72 -5.72 15.08
C ALA A 34 -4.34 -6.86 15.89
N GLU A 35 -5.11 -7.70 15.24
CA GLU A 35 -5.73 -8.87 15.86
C GLU A 35 -5.61 -10.11 14.99
N ASN A 36 -5.38 -11.24 15.65
CA ASN A 36 -5.41 -12.55 15.01
C ASN A 36 -6.85 -13.07 15.00
N ARG A 37 -7.41 -13.32 13.82
CA ARG A 37 -8.73 -13.93 13.64
C ARG A 37 -8.65 -15.04 12.60
N GLU A 38 -8.97 -16.26 13.01
CA GLU A 38 -9.19 -17.41 12.10
C GLU A 38 -8.10 -17.61 11.04
N GLY A 39 -6.82 -17.59 11.46
CA GLY A 39 -5.71 -17.75 10.51
C GLY A 39 -5.55 -16.53 9.58
N SER A 40 -5.83 -15.34 10.08
CA SER A 40 -5.56 -14.07 9.40
C SER A 40 -5.22 -13.01 10.43
N VAL A 41 -4.46 -12.00 10.01
CA VAL A 41 -4.24 -10.78 10.77
C VAL A 41 -5.08 -9.68 10.20
N PHE A 42 -5.81 -8.99 11.06
CA PHE A 42 -6.53 -7.78 10.72
C PHE A 42 -5.83 -6.59 11.35
N ILE A 43 -5.62 -5.54 10.56
CA ILE A 43 -5.27 -4.21 11.05
C ILE A 43 -6.44 -3.31 10.70
N GLU A 44 -7.07 -2.72 11.70
CA GLU A 44 -8.16 -1.76 11.49
C GLU A 44 -7.66 -0.36 11.84
N THR A 45 -7.73 0.57 10.88
CA THR A 45 -7.55 2.01 11.11
C THR A 45 -8.86 2.74 10.78
N PRO A 46 -8.98 4.04 11.11
CA PRO A 46 -10.12 4.86 10.70
C PRO A 46 -10.32 4.89 9.18
N ASP A 47 -9.21 4.87 8.44
CA ASP A 47 -9.20 5.16 7.01
C ASP A 47 -9.04 3.88 6.17
N ILE A 48 -8.19 2.94 6.59
CA ILE A 48 -7.96 1.66 5.91
C ILE A 48 -8.18 0.49 6.85
N ARG A 49 -8.68 -0.63 6.32
CA ARG A 49 -8.57 -1.92 6.98
C ARG A 49 -7.78 -2.86 6.10
N VAL A 50 -6.94 -3.66 6.74
CA VAL A 50 -6.05 -4.61 6.07
C VAL A 50 -6.30 -5.98 6.67
N LYS A 51 -6.39 -6.99 5.82
CA LYS A 51 -6.41 -8.40 6.20
C LYS A 51 -5.30 -9.13 5.48
N MET A 52 -4.39 -9.73 6.24
CA MET A 52 -3.34 -10.62 5.73
C MET A 52 -3.70 -12.06 6.08
N LEU A 53 -3.60 -12.98 5.11
CA LEU A 53 -3.88 -14.39 5.35
C LEU A 53 -2.67 -15.12 5.95
N SER A 54 -2.92 -16.01 6.91
CA SER A 54 -1.92 -17.00 7.29
C SER A 54 -1.81 -18.07 6.20
N GLY A 55 -0.60 -18.58 5.97
CA GLY A 55 -0.34 -19.65 5.00
C GLY A 55 -0.16 -19.23 3.55
N LYS A 56 -0.37 -17.95 3.19
CA LYS A 56 0.07 -17.39 1.90
C LYS A 56 0.13 -15.87 1.92
N PRO A 57 0.96 -15.25 1.05
CA PRO A 57 1.08 -13.80 0.91
C PRO A 57 -0.10 -13.19 0.14
N ASP A 58 -1.25 -13.16 0.81
CA ASP A 58 -2.47 -12.51 0.31
C ASP A 58 -2.84 -11.35 1.22
N ILE A 59 -3.10 -10.20 0.61
CA ILE A 59 -3.45 -8.96 1.30
C ILE A 59 -4.76 -8.44 0.73
N PHE A 60 -5.75 -8.32 1.60
CA PHE A 60 -6.99 -7.62 1.31
C PHE A 60 -6.94 -6.28 2.01
N PHE A 61 -7.40 -5.24 1.33
CA PHE A 61 -7.54 -3.93 1.96
C PHE A 61 -8.79 -3.22 1.46
N TRP A 62 -9.35 -2.37 2.30
CA TRP A 62 -10.55 -1.62 1.98
C TRP A 62 -10.62 -0.32 2.77
N ILE A 63 -11.42 0.61 2.26
CA ILE A 63 -11.69 1.89 2.91
C ILE A 63 -12.46 1.61 4.21
N GLY A 64 -11.96 2.15 5.32
CA GLY A 64 -12.38 1.87 6.69
C GLY A 64 -13.76 2.41 7.06
N SER A 65 -14.24 3.42 6.33
CA SER A 65 -15.61 3.91 6.42
C SER A 65 -16.54 3.05 5.56
N ALA A 66 -17.54 2.44 6.21
CA ALA A 66 -18.68 1.90 5.48
C ALA A 66 -19.34 3.05 4.71
N ASP A 67 -19.88 2.77 3.51
CA ASP A 67 -20.69 3.76 2.82
C ASP A 67 -21.87 4.20 3.72
N GLU A 68 -22.54 5.29 3.37
CA GLU A 68 -23.73 5.81 4.09
C GLU A 68 -24.85 4.76 4.31
N ASN A 69 -24.76 3.60 3.68
CA ASN A 69 -25.68 2.47 3.78
C ASN A 69 -25.11 1.28 4.58
N GLY A 70 -23.99 1.46 5.30
CA GLY A 70 -23.41 0.45 6.18
C GLY A 70 -22.81 -0.75 5.44
N ARG A 71 -22.52 -0.63 4.14
CA ARG A 71 -21.86 -1.68 3.37
C ARG A 71 -20.36 -1.37 3.28
N ASN A 72 -19.52 -2.30 3.76
CA ASN A 72 -18.09 -2.31 3.38
C ASN A 72 -18.03 -2.74 1.91
N THR A 73 -17.96 -1.78 1.00
CA THR A 73 -18.32 -2.01 -0.40
C THR A 73 -17.16 -2.23 -1.36
N MET A 74 -15.91 -2.02 -0.96
CA MET A 74 -14.77 -2.00 -1.87
C MET A 74 -13.63 -2.80 -1.25
N ILE A 75 -13.49 -4.07 -1.62
CA ILE A 75 -12.39 -4.92 -1.12
C ILE A 75 -11.42 -5.10 -2.27
N PHE A 76 -10.25 -4.49 -2.13
CA PHE A 76 -9.10 -4.65 -3.01
C PHE A 76 -8.27 -5.83 -2.52
N HIS A 77 -7.66 -6.55 -3.46
CA HIS A 77 -6.93 -7.77 -3.16
C HIS A 77 -5.67 -7.84 -4.01
N VAL A 78 -4.53 -8.05 -3.34
CA VAL A 78 -3.25 -8.39 -3.93
C VAL A 78 -2.86 -9.79 -3.43
N SER A 79 -2.75 -10.74 -4.35
CA SER A 79 -2.36 -12.13 -4.06
C SER A 79 -1.06 -12.45 -4.78
N PHE A 80 -0.01 -12.83 -4.03
CA PHE A 80 1.23 -13.30 -4.63
C PHE A 80 1.15 -14.81 -4.84
N HIS A 81 1.20 -15.24 -6.09
CA HIS A 81 0.89 -16.62 -6.47
C HIS A 81 2.14 -17.47 -6.69
N TYR A 82 3.10 -16.96 -7.45
CA TYR A 82 4.30 -17.70 -7.82
C TYR A 82 5.51 -16.79 -7.83
N ILE A 83 6.67 -17.38 -7.56
CA ILE A 83 7.96 -16.81 -7.91
C ILE A 83 8.68 -17.78 -8.85
N THR A 84 9.21 -17.26 -9.96
CA THR A 84 9.76 -18.07 -11.05
C THR A 84 11.00 -17.43 -11.64
N GLU A 85 11.97 -18.24 -12.04
CA GLU A 85 13.09 -17.75 -12.84
C GLU A 85 12.61 -17.36 -14.25
N LEU A 86 13.19 -16.28 -14.76
CA LEU A 86 12.96 -15.72 -16.08
C LEU A 86 14.19 -15.95 -16.96
N PHE A 87 13.96 -16.45 -18.16
CA PHE A 87 14.94 -16.63 -19.24
C PHE A 87 14.53 -15.75 -20.41
N GLY A 88 15.47 -15.35 -21.25
CA GLY A 88 15.17 -14.50 -22.40
C GLY A 88 16.31 -13.54 -22.70
N ASP A 89 16.00 -12.51 -23.48
CA ASP A 89 16.97 -11.50 -23.91
C ASP A 89 16.93 -10.23 -23.04
N ASP A 90 15.85 -10.01 -22.29
CA ASP A 90 15.68 -8.87 -21.38
C ASP A 90 14.80 -9.23 -20.15
N LEU A 91 14.36 -8.21 -19.40
CA LEU A 91 13.53 -8.35 -18.19
C LEU A 91 12.02 -8.17 -18.47
N ALA A 92 11.64 -7.83 -19.69
CA ALA A 92 10.25 -7.72 -20.09
C ALA A 92 9.71 -9.12 -20.36
N ILE A 93 8.52 -9.43 -19.86
CA ILE A 93 7.89 -10.74 -20.12
C ILE A 93 7.05 -10.63 -21.38
N ASP A 94 7.55 -11.18 -22.47
CA ASP A 94 6.84 -11.17 -23.75
C ASP A 94 6.02 -12.45 -23.95
N SER A 95 6.46 -13.57 -23.38
CA SER A 95 5.82 -14.86 -23.55
C SER A 95 5.88 -15.75 -22.30
N ARG A 96 4.98 -16.75 -22.24
CA ARG A 96 5.00 -17.74 -21.15
C ARG A 96 6.22 -18.66 -21.22
N ASP A 97 6.81 -18.84 -22.40
CA ASP A 97 7.90 -19.78 -22.63
C ASP A 97 9.25 -19.26 -22.07
N GLU A 98 9.31 -17.99 -21.69
CA GLU A 98 10.42 -17.37 -20.96
C GLU A 98 10.48 -17.79 -19.48
N PHE A 99 9.38 -18.31 -18.92
CA PHE A 99 9.39 -18.85 -17.56
C PHE A 99 9.95 -20.26 -17.54
N GLY A 100 10.94 -20.50 -16.68
CA GLY A 100 11.58 -21.80 -16.56
C GLY A 100 12.31 -21.99 -15.25
N GLY A 101 13.19 -22.99 -15.23
CA GLY A 101 14.07 -23.23 -14.08
C GLY A 101 13.30 -23.51 -12.80
N LYS A 102 13.60 -22.76 -11.74
CA LYS A 102 12.99 -22.90 -10.42
C LYS A 102 11.68 -22.12 -10.35
N ILE A 103 10.61 -22.79 -9.92
CA ILE A 103 9.26 -22.23 -9.81
C ILE A 103 8.64 -22.68 -8.51
N TYR A 104 8.12 -21.74 -7.73
CA TYR A 104 7.47 -22.02 -6.46
C TYR A 104 6.06 -21.43 -6.43
N ASN A 105 5.08 -22.27 -6.13
CA ASN A 105 3.72 -21.85 -5.83
C ASN A 105 3.65 -21.41 -4.38
N LEU A 106 3.48 -20.11 -4.15
CA LEU A 106 3.50 -19.49 -2.81
C LEU A 106 2.30 -19.89 -1.94
N ALA A 107 1.27 -20.48 -2.54
CA ALA A 107 0.11 -21.06 -1.84
C ALA A 107 0.18 -22.59 -1.72
N SER A 108 1.32 -23.22 -2.04
CA SER A 108 1.51 -24.67 -1.88
C SER A 108 1.56 -25.07 -0.42
N ASP A 109 0.96 -26.23 -0.08
CA ASP A 109 1.07 -26.84 1.25
C ASP A 109 2.52 -27.22 1.63
N GLN A 110 3.45 -27.19 0.67
CA GLN A 110 4.88 -27.44 0.89
C GLN A 110 5.62 -26.21 1.42
N ILE A 111 5.07 -25.00 1.25
CA ILE A 111 5.66 -23.76 1.77
C ILE A 111 4.83 -23.35 2.98
N THR A 112 5.43 -23.44 4.17
CA THR A 112 4.79 -22.92 5.37
C THR A 112 5.11 -21.45 5.52
N TRP A 113 4.21 -20.71 6.15
CA TRP A 113 4.39 -19.28 6.38
C TRP A 113 4.27 -19.00 7.87
N GLU A 114 5.35 -18.53 8.48
CA GLU A 114 5.33 -17.99 9.84
C GLU A 114 4.86 -16.55 9.79
N LEU A 115 4.00 -16.18 10.74
CA LEU A 115 3.47 -14.83 10.86
C LEU A 115 3.77 -14.30 12.26
N ASN A 116 4.35 -13.10 12.31
CA ASN A 116 4.67 -12.38 13.54
C ASN A 116 4.07 -10.97 13.50
N ILE A 117 3.59 -10.49 14.65
CA ILE A 117 3.02 -9.15 14.79
C ILE A 117 3.77 -8.42 15.89
N VAL A 118 4.24 -7.22 15.58
CA VAL A 118 4.87 -6.30 16.53
C VAL A 118 4.08 -5.01 16.54
N ASN A 119 3.50 -4.69 17.70
CA ASN A 119 2.80 -3.43 17.92
C ASN A 119 3.67 -2.51 18.76
N THR A 120 4.01 -1.35 18.20
CA THR A 120 4.69 -0.27 18.92
C THR A 120 3.73 0.90 19.13
N THR A 121 4.19 1.96 19.79
CA THR A 121 3.39 3.18 19.99
C THR A 121 3.03 3.88 18.68
N ASN A 122 3.83 3.72 17.61
CA ASN A 122 3.72 4.53 16.40
C ASN A 122 3.51 3.70 15.12
N GLU A 123 3.63 2.38 15.21
CA GLU A 123 3.68 1.48 14.06
C GLU A 123 3.18 0.09 14.46
N ILE A 124 2.40 -0.51 13.56
CA ILE A 124 2.08 -1.93 13.56
C ILE A 124 2.87 -2.57 12.44
N THR A 125 3.72 -3.53 12.80
CA THR A 125 4.48 -4.34 11.84
C THR A 125 3.97 -5.77 11.85
N VAL A 126 3.65 -6.29 10.67
CA VAL A 126 3.33 -7.70 10.46
C VAL A 126 4.38 -8.29 9.54
N THR A 127 5.07 -9.33 9.99
CA THR A 127 6.09 -10.03 9.21
C THR A 127 5.58 -11.42 8.87
N GLN A 128 5.59 -11.76 7.59
CA GLN A 128 5.24 -13.07 7.07
C GLN A 128 6.44 -13.66 6.34
N THR A 129 6.99 -14.76 6.86
CA THR A 129 8.22 -15.39 6.35
C THR A 129 7.94 -16.82 5.91
N SER A 130 8.36 -17.17 4.71
CA SER A 130 8.25 -18.53 4.20
C SER A 130 9.21 -19.47 4.92
N SER A 131 8.90 -20.76 4.95
CA SER A 131 9.92 -21.78 5.12
C SER A 131 10.99 -21.64 4.04
N GLU A 132 12.18 -22.17 4.32
CA GLU A 132 13.22 -22.33 3.31
C GLU A 132 12.67 -23.11 2.11
N LEU A 133 12.89 -22.58 0.91
CA LEU A 133 12.56 -23.22 -0.35
C LEU A 133 13.62 -24.26 -0.71
N ASP A 134 13.32 -25.16 -1.65
CA ASP A 134 14.26 -26.23 -2.05
C ASP A 134 15.60 -25.71 -2.60
N ASN A 135 15.70 -24.44 -3.00
CA ASN A 135 16.96 -23.79 -3.40
C ASN A 135 17.68 -23.04 -2.28
N GLY A 136 17.25 -23.20 -1.03
CA GLY A 136 17.82 -22.52 0.14
C GLY A 136 17.29 -21.09 0.37
N ALA A 137 16.43 -20.58 -0.52
CA ALA A 137 15.94 -19.21 -0.41
C ALA A 137 14.81 -19.08 0.62
N THR A 138 14.61 -17.88 1.15
CA THR A 138 13.42 -17.51 1.91
C THR A 138 12.77 -16.27 1.30
N LEU A 139 11.44 -16.19 1.40
CA LEU A 139 10.67 -15.00 1.07
C LEU A 139 10.10 -14.41 2.34
N THR A 140 10.28 -13.12 2.54
CA THR A 140 9.70 -12.39 3.66
C THR A 140 8.93 -11.18 3.17
N PHE A 141 7.76 -10.99 3.77
CA PHE A 141 6.82 -9.93 3.50
C PHE A 141 6.62 -9.12 4.78
N VAL A 142 7.01 -7.84 4.78
CA VAL A 142 6.93 -6.97 5.97
C VAL A 142 5.93 -5.85 5.73
N TYR A 143 4.81 -5.89 6.43
CA TYR A 143 3.75 -4.88 6.34
C TYR A 143 3.87 -3.91 7.49
N ASN A 144 3.99 -2.62 7.20
CA ASN A 144 4.09 -1.55 8.18
C ASN A 144 2.92 -0.58 8.00
N VAL A 145 2.13 -0.43 9.07
CA VAL A 145 1.06 0.56 9.17
C VAL A 145 1.46 1.60 10.20
N TYR A 146 1.74 2.81 9.74
CA TYR A 146 2.12 3.93 10.60
C TYR A 146 0.89 4.62 11.19
N LEU A 147 0.99 5.03 12.45
CA LEU A 147 -0.05 5.78 13.16
C LEU A 147 0.12 7.31 13.01
N GLU A 148 1.30 7.75 12.58
CA GLU A 148 1.65 9.15 12.26
C GLU A 148 2.43 9.19 10.95
N ASP A 149 2.21 10.22 10.12
CA ASP A 149 2.89 10.38 8.83
C ASP A 149 4.40 10.16 9.01
N LYS A 150 4.98 9.32 8.17
CA LYS A 150 6.35 8.84 8.33
C LYS A 150 7.18 9.20 7.12
N THR A 151 8.15 10.06 7.30
CA THR A 151 9.29 10.14 6.37
C THR A 151 10.15 8.89 6.58
N VAL A 152 10.20 8.03 5.57
CA VAL A 152 11.16 6.93 5.51
C VAL A 152 12.44 7.50 4.93
N THR A 153 13.54 7.37 5.68
CA THR A 153 14.88 7.81 5.25
C THR A 153 15.75 6.58 5.11
N GLN A 154 16.32 6.39 3.92
CA GLN A 154 17.24 5.30 3.64
C GLN A 154 18.55 5.87 3.11
N THR A 155 19.68 5.47 3.69
CA THR A 155 21.01 5.88 3.23
C THR A 155 21.76 4.68 2.70
N LEU A 156 22.08 4.69 1.40
CA LEU A 156 22.80 3.65 0.68
C LEU A 156 23.99 4.28 -0.04
N ASN A 157 25.21 3.79 0.20
CA ASN A 157 26.46 4.31 -0.40
C ASN A 157 26.53 5.86 -0.42
N ASP A 158 26.38 6.48 0.76
CA ASP A 158 26.40 7.93 0.97
C ASP A 158 25.29 8.73 0.25
N THR A 159 24.35 8.06 -0.44
CA THR A 159 23.15 8.68 -1.02
C THR A 159 21.97 8.46 -0.09
N THR A 160 21.25 9.53 0.23
CA THR A 160 20.06 9.47 1.08
C THR A 160 18.81 9.67 0.25
N TYR A 161 17.90 8.71 0.35
CA TYR A 161 16.57 8.73 -0.24
C TYR A 161 15.56 8.96 0.87
N THR A 162 14.57 9.79 0.58
CA THR A 162 13.46 10.03 1.50
C THR A 162 12.15 9.99 0.74
N TYR A 163 11.18 9.27 1.27
CA TYR A 163 9.80 9.31 0.81
C TYR A 163 8.84 9.35 1.99
N GLU A 164 7.63 9.86 1.76
CA GLU A 164 6.59 9.97 2.77
C GLU A 164 5.66 8.77 2.68
N VAL A 165 5.33 8.18 3.83
CA VAL A 165 4.24 7.22 3.98
C VAL A 165 3.13 7.87 4.79
N LYS A 166 1.93 7.92 4.21
CA LYS A 166 0.73 8.50 4.81
C LYS A 166 0.14 7.56 5.85
N ALA A 167 0.17 8.02 7.10
CA ALA A 167 -0.34 7.23 8.20
C ALA A 167 -1.81 6.92 8.02
N LEU A 168 -2.20 5.74 8.53
CA LEU A 168 -3.55 5.21 8.52
C LEU A 168 -4.16 4.98 7.12
N LYS A 169 -3.55 5.50 6.05
CA LYS A 169 -4.03 5.42 4.66
C LYS A 169 -3.17 4.55 3.76
N GLU A 170 -1.89 4.39 4.11
CA GLU A 170 -0.95 3.55 3.40
C GLU A 170 -0.42 2.42 4.29
N VAL A 171 -0.11 1.31 3.62
CA VAL A 171 0.66 0.19 4.15
C VAL A 171 1.96 0.16 3.37
N LYS A 172 3.08 0.47 4.05
CA LYS A 172 4.40 0.23 3.49
C LYS A 172 4.68 -1.26 3.54
N PHE A 173 5.16 -1.83 2.46
CA PHE A 173 5.26 -3.27 2.29
C PHE A 173 6.63 -3.62 1.75
N ASP A 174 7.36 -4.50 2.43
CA ASP A 174 8.67 -4.98 1.96
C ASP A 174 8.56 -6.38 1.42
N ILE A 175 9.12 -6.58 0.23
CA ILE A 175 9.34 -7.88 -0.37
C ILE A 175 10.83 -8.18 -0.25
N ILE A 176 11.16 -9.18 0.55
CA ILE A 176 12.53 -9.61 0.81
C ILE A 176 12.71 -11.00 0.23
N ILE A 177 13.72 -11.16 -0.61
CA ILE A 177 14.12 -12.46 -1.18
C ILE A 177 15.58 -12.69 -0.80
N GLU A 178 15.82 -13.68 0.05
CA GLU A 178 17.14 -13.92 0.64
C GLU A 178 17.64 -15.32 0.32
N GLY A 179 18.90 -15.44 -0.09
CA GLY A 179 19.54 -16.73 -0.32
C GLY A 179 19.17 -17.40 -1.66
N TRP A 180 18.65 -16.66 -2.64
CA TRP A 180 18.30 -17.25 -3.93
C TRP A 180 19.54 -17.73 -4.68
N THR A 181 19.52 -18.98 -5.16
CA THR A 181 20.55 -19.52 -6.07
C THR A 181 19.95 -19.62 -7.46
N PHE A 182 20.50 -18.92 -8.45
CA PHE A 182 20.01 -18.85 -9.82
C PHE A 182 20.43 -20.06 -10.65
N SER A 183 19.59 -20.47 -11.60
CA SER A 183 19.97 -21.46 -12.61
C SER A 183 20.86 -20.83 -13.69
N GLU A 184 21.67 -21.64 -14.36
CA GLU A 184 22.49 -21.16 -15.48
C GLU A 184 21.60 -20.58 -16.59
N GLY A 185 21.94 -19.38 -17.07
CA GLY A 185 21.21 -18.68 -18.14
C GLY A 185 19.98 -17.89 -17.71
N VAL A 186 19.67 -17.85 -16.41
CA VAL A 186 18.58 -17.01 -15.87
C VAL A 186 18.95 -15.54 -15.96
N VAL A 187 18.04 -14.73 -16.55
CA VAL A 187 18.20 -13.27 -16.66
C VAL A 187 17.56 -12.53 -15.49
N GLY A 188 16.55 -13.13 -14.83
CA GLY A 188 15.88 -12.50 -13.70
C GLY A 188 14.95 -13.42 -12.91
N LEU A 189 14.30 -12.84 -11.92
CA LEU A 189 13.35 -13.48 -11.03
C LEU A 189 12.02 -12.73 -11.11
N ALA A 190 10.96 -13.40 -11.54
CA ALA A 190 9.63 -12.83 -11.67
C ALA A 190 8.74 -13.24 -10.51
N LEU A 191 8.25 -12.27 -9.75
CA LEU A 191 7.23 -12.43 -8.72
C LEU A 191 5.85 -12.09 -9.29
N HIS A 192 4.97 -13.07 -9.37
CA HIS A 192 3.62 -12.94 -9.92
C HIS A 192 2.62 -12.55 -8.83
N ALA A 193 1.96 -11.42 -9.04
CA ALA A 193 0.83 -10.95 -8.26
C ALA A 193 -0.46 -10.91 -9.11
N LYS A 194 -1.59 -11.27 -8.49
CA LYS A 194 -2.93 -10.99 -9.02
C LYS A 194 -3.56 -9.87 -8.24
N ILE A 195 -3.95 -8.80 -8.93
CA ILE A 195 -4.47 -7.58 -8.35
C ILE A 195 -5.89 -7.34 -8.87
N HIS A 196 -6.86 -7.24 -7.98
CA HIS A 196 -8.27 -7.06 -8.36
C HIS A 196 -9.12 -6.45 -7.25
N GLU A 197 -10.35 -6.07 -7.63
CA GLU A 197 -11.39 -5.67 -6.71
C GLU A 197 -12.50 -6.75 -6.68
N ASN A 198 -12.84 -7.25 -5.49
CA ASN A 198 -13.84 -8.32 -5.32
C ASN A 198 -15.28 -7.93 -5.70
N ARG A 199 -15.57 -6.64 -5.88
CA ARG A 199 -16.91 -6.11 -6.19
C ARG A 199 -17.04 -5.49 -7.57
N TYR A 200 -15.94 -5.39 -8.32
CA TYR A 200 -15.89 -4.89 -9.69
C TYR A 200 -16.60 -3.54 -9.88
N ARG A 201 -16.34 -2.58 -8.97
CA ARG A 201 -16.92 -1.23 -9.05
C ARG A 201 -15.98 -0.27 -9.76
N HIS A 202 -14.69 -0.43 -9.56
CA HIS A 202 -13.66 0.44 -10.09
C HIS A 202 -13.03 -0.16 -11.32
N ARG A 203 -12.55 0.71 -12.19
CA ARG A 203 -11.66 0.32 -13.27
C ARG A 203 -10.28 0.07 -12.69
N VAL A 204 -9.74 -1.12 -12.91
CA VAL A 204 -8.33 -1.43 -12.62
C VAL A 204 -7.48 -0.98 -13.80
N GLN A 205 -6.44 -0.17 -13.55
CA GLN A 205 -5.55 0.37 -14.57
C GLN A 205 -4.09 0.19 -14.18
N ASN A 206 -3.25 -0.09 -15.19
CA ASN A 206 -1.80 -0.03 -15.08
C ASN A 206 -1.33 1.43 -15.05
N GLY A 207 -0.25 1.69 -14.31
CA GLY A 207 0.52 2.92 -14.44
C GLY A 207 1.36 2.95 -15.72
N ASP A 208 1.87 4.13 -16.05
CA ASP A 208 2.54 4.46 -17.32
C ASP A 208 3.82 3.67 -17.60
N ARG A 209 4.44 3.02 -16.60
CA ARG A 209 5.69 2.26 -16.75
C ARG A 209 5.51 0.74 -16.68
N VAL A 210 4.27 0.26 -16.60
CA VAL A 210 4.00 -1.18 -16.66
C VAL A 210 4.03 -1.63 -18.12
N ASN A 211 4.95 -2.53 -18.46
CA ASN A 211 4.99 -3.15 -19.79
C ASN A 211 3.71 -3.98 -20.02
N VAL A 212 3.04 -3.78 -21.15
CA VAL A 212 1.88 -4.59 -21.55
C VAL A 212 2.18 -5.19 -22.93
N PRO A 213 2.48 -6.49 -23.02
CA PRO A 213 2.69 -7.16 -24.29
C PRO A 213 1.46 -6.94 -25.19
N GLU A 214 1.70 -6.67 -26.47
CA GLU A 214 0.70 -6.41 -27.52
C GLU A 214 0.04 -5.01 -27.54
N GLU A 215 0.28 -4.12 -26.58
CA GLU A 215 -0.14 -2.71 -26.69
C GLU A 215 0.87 -1.91 -27.55
N TYR A 216 0.36 -1.15 -28.54
CA TYR A 216 1.18 -0.37 -29.48
C TYR A 216 1.98 0.73 -28.74
N GLN A 217 3.24 0.41 -28.43
CA GLN A 217 4.42 1.30 -28.30
C GLN A 217 4.19 2.76 -27.86
N TYR A 218 3.72 3.00 -26.63
CA TYR A 218 3.88 4.31 -25.99
C TYR A 218 4.37 4.30 -24.53
N ALA A 219 4.53 3.14 -23.90
CA ALA A 219 4.86 3.06 -22.46
C ALA A 219 5.92 2.01 -22.09
N ASN A 220 6.56 1.35 -23.07
CA ASN A 220 7.65 0.40 -22.82
C ASN A 220 8.96 1.15 -22.55
N MET A 221 9.01 1.94 -21.49
CA MET A 221 10.27 2.43 -20.96
C MET A 221 10.78 1.41 -19.94
N THR A 222 11.56 0.44 -20.43
CA THR A 222 12.52 -0.31 -19.64
C THR A 222 13.70 0.56 -19.16
N ASP A 223 13.64 1.88 -19.40
CA ASP A 223 14.57 2.87 -18.86
C ASP A 223 14.38 2.99 -17.34
N SER A 224 14.94 2.02 -16.62
CA SER A 224 15.33 2.10 -15.22
C SER A 224 16.51 3.06 -15.06
N ALA A 225 16.39 4.27 -15.62
CA ALA A 225 17.37 5.31 -15.38
C ALA A 225 17.36 5.60 -13.88
N ASN A 226 18.50 5.34 -13.20
CA ASN A 226 18.77 5.60 -11.78
C ASN A 226 17.87 6.73 -11.28
N ALA A 227 16.76 6.36 -10.66
CA ALA A 227 15.77 7.33 -10.28
C ALA A 227 16.24 7.85 -8.93
N THR A 228 16.75 9.07 -8.89
CA THR A 228 16.97 9.78 -7.62
C THR A 228 15.67 9.89 -6.80
N ASP A 229 14.53 9.64 -7.46
CA ASP A 229 13.20 9.56 -6.89
C ASP A 229 12.73 8.09 -6.86
N ARG A 230 12.75 7.48 -5.67
CA ARG A 230 12.26 6.13 -5.39
C ARG A 230 10.81 6.12 -4.89
N THR A 231 10.06 7.19 -5.14
CA THR A 231 8.66 7.29 -4.72
C THR A 231 7.80 6.27 -5.46
N ALA A 232 7.02 5.49 -4.72
CA ALA A 232 5.99 4.62 -5.28
C ALA A 232 4.82 5.47 -5.83
N ASP A 233 4.90 5.89 -7.09
CA ASP A 233 3.87 6.69 -7.76
C ASP A 233 2.83 5.76 -8.43
N PRO A 234 1.58 5.71 -7.96
CA PRO A 234 0.57 4.82 -8.49
C PRO A 234 0.21 5.08 -9.97
N ASN A 235 0.47 6.28 -10.49
CA ASN A 235 0.21 6.60 -11.90
C ASN A 235 1.34 6.16 -12.82
N ARG A 236 2.56 5.96 -12.30
CA ARG A 236 3.74 5.56 -13.08
C ARG A 236 4.10 4.10 -12.82
N ASP A 237 4.38 3.80 -11.56
CA ASP A 237 4.94 2.55 -11.07
C ASP A 237 3.90 1.89 -10.13
N GLY A 238 2.70 1.63 -10.67
CA GLY A 238 1.59 1.10 -9.87
C GLY A 238 0.44 0.50 -10.66
N ILE A 239 -0.51 -0.06 -9.92
CA ILE A 239 -1.85 -0.47 -10.35
C ILE A 239 -2.85 0.34 -9.54
N GLY A 240 -3.68 1.13 -10.22
CA GLY A 240 -4.71 1.96 -9.58
C GLY A 240 -6.13 1.42 -9.80
N PHE A 241 -7.00 1.70 -8.83
CA PHE A 241 -8.43 1.46 -8.87
C PHE A 241 -9.14 2.80 -8.98
N TYR A 242 -9.83 3.03 -10.10
CA TYR A 242 -10.41 4.33 -10.44
C TYR A 242 -11.94 4.31 -10.53
N ASP A 243 -12.57 5.37 -10.06
CA ASP A 243 -13.94 5.75 -10.42
C ASP A 243 -13.85 6.87 -11.45
N ASP A 244 -14.17 6.57 -12.71
CA ASP A 244 -13.82 7.40 -13.86
C ASP A 244 -12.30 7.73 -13.91
N ASP A 245 -11.92 8.96 -13.57
CA ASP A 245 -10.53 9.45 -13.51
C ASP A 245 -10.02 9.65 -12.07
N ASP A 246 -10.84 9.32 -11.07
CA ASP A 246 -10.54 9.54 -9.65
C ASP A 246 -9.97 8.28 -9.00
N LEU A 247 -8.72 8.36 -8.55
CA LEU A 247 -8.03 7.25 -7.88
C LEU A 247 -8.70 6.99 -6.52
N LYS A 248 -9.00 5.73 -6.22
CA LYS A 248 -9.61 5.30 -4.95
C LYS A 248 -8.67 4.46 -4.11
N ALA A 249 -7.86 3.65 -4.78
CA ALA A 249 -6.89 2.76 -4.15
C ALA A 249 -5.79 2.40 -5.13
N TYR A 250 -4.66 1.95 -4.62
CA TYR A 250 -3.53 1.55 -5.44
C TYR A 250 -2.65 0.50 -4.77
N PHE A 251 -1.93 -0.22 -5.63
CA PHE A 251 -0.70 -0.94 -5.31
C PHE A 251 0.42 -0.32 -6.15
N ALA A 252 1.35 0.38 -5.51
CA ALA A 252 2.47 1.04 -6.17
C ALA A 252 3.80 0.44 -5.67
N TRP A 253 4.88 0.66 -6.41
CA TRP A 253 6.20 0.18 -6.04
C TRP A 253 7.31 1.17 -6.38
N SER A 254 8.41 1.05 -5.63
CA SER A 254 9.66 1.71 -6.00
C SER A 254 10.21 1.06 -7.27
N PRO A 255 10.67 1.82 -8.28
CA PRO A 255 11.24 1.24 -9.50
C PRO A 255 12.60 0.55 -9.28
N GLU A 256 13.08 0.49 -8.03
CA GLU A 256 14.39 -0.01 -7.65
C GLU A 256 14.32 -0.87 -6.39
N ALA A 257 15.10 -1.95 -6.36
CA ALA A 257 15.29 -2.83 -5.21
C ALA A 257 16.76 -2.84 -4.77
N ASP A 258 16.99 -2.99 -3.47
CA ASP A 258 18.33 -2.98 -2.88
C ASP A 258 18.86 -4.39 -2.69
N VAL A 259 20.14 -4.57 -2.97
CA VAL A 259 20.83 -5.85 -2.85
C VAL A 259 21.87 -5.76 -1.74
N PHE A 260 21.86 -6.76 -0.86
CA PHE A 260 22.78 -6.90 0.26
C PHE A 260 23.48 -8.25 0.24
N ASP A 261 24.69 -8.30 0.79
CA ASP A 261 25.41 -9.54 1.02
C ASP A 261 24.90 -10.32 2.24
N GLU A 262 25.46 -11.51 2.48
CA GLU A 262 25.13 -12.38 3.62
C GLU A 262 25.35 -11.71 5.00
N ASN A 263 26.14 -10.64 5.06
CA ASN A 263 26.41 -9.88 6.28
C ASN A 263 25.50 -8.66 6.43
N GLY A 264 24.57 -8.44 5.49
CA GLY A 264 23.71 -7.27 5.42
C GLY A 264 24.43 -6.01 4.93
N THR A 265 25.61 -6.14 4.32
CA THR A 265 26.31 -5.04 3.68
C THR A 265 25.65 -4.73 2.35
N TYR A 266 25.36 -3.44 2.10
CA TYR A 266 24.84 -3.01 0.80
C TYR A 266 25.83 -3.34 -0.33
N VAL A 267 25.31 -3.94 -1.40
CA VAL A 267 26.06 -4.35 -2.59
C VAL A 267 25.72 -3.47 -3.76
N ASP A 268 24.42 -3.39 -4.11
CA ASP A 268 23.96 -2.70 -5.31
C ASP A 268 22.48 -2.28 -5.22
N THR A 269 22.04 -1.46 -6.17
CA THR A 269 20.63 -1.15 -6.43
C THR A 269 20.29 -1.64 -7.83
N VAL A 270 19.22 -2.43 -7.95
CA VAL A 270 18.77 -2.99 -9.23
C VAL A 270 17.41 -2.44 -9.63
N GLY A 271 17.20 -2.20 -10.93
CA GLY A 271 15.90 -1.79 -11.46
C GLY A 271 14.86 -2.92 -11.38
N VAL A 272 13.62 -2.58 -11.05
CA VAL A 272 12.48 -3.50 -11.03
C VAL A 272 11.66 -3.28 -12.30
N THR A 273 11.53 -4.30 -13.14
CA THR A 273 10.70 -4.24 -14.34
C THR A 273 9.31 -4.80 -14.03
N ALA A 274 8.27 -4.03 -14.32
CA ALA A 274 6.89 -4.46 -14.13
C ALA A 274 6.26 -4.85 -15.47
N THR A 275 5.72 -6.07 -15.58
CA THR A 275 4.98 -6.52 -16.77
C THR A 275 3.58 -6.99 -16.42
N SER A 276 2.58 -6.53 -17.16
CA SER A 276 1.20 -7.03 -17.09
C SER A 276 0.82 -7.80 -18.34
N THR A 277 0.48 -9.08 -18.20
CA THR A 277 0.13 -9.96 -19.33
C THR A 277 -1.16 -10.77 -19.09
N SER A 278 -1.75 -11.25 -20.17
CA SER A 278 -2.99 -12.04 -20.18
C SER A 278 -2.72 -13.56 -20.07
N PHE A 279 -1.51 -14.04 -20.36
CA PHE A 279 -1.17 -15.46 -20.21
C PHE A 279 -1.06 -15.78 -18.71
N GLY A 280 -2.10 -16.43 -18.18
CA GLY A 280 -2.38 -16.51 -16.72
C GLY A 280 -3.85 -16.23 -16.39
N GLN A 281 -4.65 -15.81 -17.37
CA GLN A 281 -6.10 -15.82 -17.28
C GLN A 281 -6.63 -17.26 -17.19
N ASP A 282 -7.52 -17.48 -16.23
CA ASP A 282 -8.53 -18.53 -16.36
C ASP A 282 -9.48 -18.04 -17.48
N PRO A 283 -9.60 -18.74 -18.62
CA PRO A 283 -10.38 -18.29 -19.78
C PRO A 283 -11.90 -18.22 -19.53
N THR A 284 -12.35 -18.35 -18.29
CA THR A 284 -13.75 -18.49 -17.89
C THR A 284 -14.47 -17.18 -17.56
N PHE A 285 -13.78 -16.04 -17.46
CA PHE A 285 -14.43 -14.75 -17.21
C PHE A 285 -14.84 -14.07 -18.53
N GLY A 286 -16.06 -14.39 -18.94
CA GLY A 286 -16.68 -13.93 -20.17
C GLY A 286 -16.71 -12.42 -20.30
N THR A 287 -16.25 -11.95 -21.46
CA THR A 287 -16.37 -10.60 -21.98
C THR A 287 -17.86 -10.21 -22.11
N GLY A 288 -18.42 -9.66 -21.03
CA GLY A 288 -19.84 -9.25 -21.01
C GLY A 288 -20.12 -7.93 -20.30
N ARG A 289 -19.13 -7.28 -19.68
CA ARG A 289 -19.30 -5.98 -19.03
C ARG A 289 -18.47 -4.91 -19.74
N ALA A 290 -19.09 -3.74 -19.93
CA ALA A 290 -18.55 -2.63 -20.71
C ALA A 290 -17.44 -1.83 -20.00
N PHE A 291 -16.97 -2.26 -18.82
CA PHE A 291 -16.05 -1.49 -17.98
C PHE A 291 -14.94 -2.38 -17.40
N GLY A 292 -13.68 -2.14 -17.81
CA GLY A 292 -12.45 -2.56 -17.12
C GLY A 292 -12.02 -4.04 -17.21
N ARG A 293 -10.72 -4.30 -16.99
CA ARG A 293 -10.20 -5.65 -16.68
C ARG A 293 -10.60 -5.98 -15.24
N GLU A 294 -11.17 -7.17 -15.00
CA GLU A 294 -11.61 -7.62 -13.67
C GLU A 294 -10.46 -7.92 -12.71
N PHE A 295 -9.28 -8.21 -13.25
CA PHE A 295 -8.03 -8.43 -12.52
C PHE A 295 -6.83 -8.15 -13.43
N ILE A 296 -5.70 -7.83 -12.83
CA ILE A 296 -4.41 -7.65 -13.48
C ILE A 296 -3.47 -8.74 -12.98
N ASN A 297 -2.89 -9.51 -13.90
CA ASN A 297 -1.69 -10.29 -13.60
C ASN A 297 -0.51 -9.34 -13.76
N LEU A 298 0.21 -9.11 -12.66
CA LEU A 298 1.39 -8.27 -12.61
C LEU A 298 2.59 -9.17 -12.28
N PHE A 299 3.68 -8.98 -13.00
CA PHE A 299 4.96 -9.60 -12.72
C PHE A 299 5.94 -8.49 -12.35
N LEU A 300 6.44 -8.53 -11.11
CA LEU A 300 7.56 -7.72 -10.68
C LEU A 300 8.83 -8.53 -10.94
N VAL A 301 9.65 -8.07 -11.89
CA VAL A 301 10.84 -8.77 -12.36
C VAL A 301 12.08 -8.07 -11.82
N TYR A 302 12.89 -8.84 -11.10
CA TYR A 302 14.19 -8.43 -10.61
C TYR A 302 15.27 -9.03 -11.52
N PRO A 303 16.29 -8.27 -11.96
CA PRO A 303 17.40 -8.87 -12.69
C PRO A 303 18.11 -9.90 -11.83
N ASN A 304 18.86 -10.80 -12.47
CA ASN A 304 19.75 -11.70 -11.76
C ASN A 304 20.79 -10.88 -10.97
N TYR A 305 20.58 -10.78 -9.67
CA TYR A 305 21.37 -9.94 -8.77
C TYR A 305 22.53 -10.70 -8.12
N GLY A 306 22.71 -11.99 -8.42
CA GLY A 306 23.77 -12.86 -7.89
C GLY A 306 23.29 -13.87 -6.85
N ASP A 307 24.01 -14.98 -6.75
CA ASP A 307 23.66 -16.11 -5.86
C ASP A 307 23.86 -15.79 -4.37
N GLY A 308 22.92 -16.26 -3.55
CA GLY A 308 23.02 -16.19 -2.09
C GLY A 308 22.81 -14.79 -1.49
N LEU A 309 22.53 -13.79 -2.32
CA LEU A 309 22.32 -12.41 -1.90
C LEU A 309 20.89 -12.18 -1.41
N LYS A 310 20.71 -11.04 -0.74
CA LYS A 310 19.43 -10.56 -0.23
C LYS A 310 18.94 -9.39 -1.07
N LEU A 311 17.76 -9.51 -1.65
CA LEU A 311 17.04 -8.43 -2.31
C LEU A 311 15.94 -7.89 -1.39
N VAL A 312 15.80 -6.56 -1.33
CA VAL A 312 14.74 -5.85 -0.60
C VAL A 312 14.06 -4.85 -1.55
N HIS A 313 12.75 -4.98 -1.71
CA HIS A 313 11.93 -4.10 -2.55
C HIS A 313 10.80 -3.51 -1.72
N ASP A 314 10.49 -2.23 -1.94
CA ASP A 314 9.60 -1.42 -1.09
C ASP A 314 8.32 -0.96 -1.82
N PRO A 315 7.33 -1.85 -2.05
CA PRO A 315 5.99 -1.45 -2.45
C PRO A 315 5.14 -0.76 -1.38
N VAL A 316 4.04 -0.15 -1.84
CA VAL A 316 3.04 0.52 -1.00
C VAL A 316 1.64 0.15 -1.48
N LEU A 317 0.76 -0.13 -0.53
CA LEU A 317 -0.68 -0.20 -0.76
C LEU A 317 -1.31 1.04 -0.15
N GLY A 318 -2.23 1.69 -0.85
CA GLY A 318 -2.87 2.88 -0.32
C GLY A 318 -4.29 3.07 -0.80
N ILE A 319 -5.00 3.92 -0.08
CA ILE A 319 -6.27 4.50 -0.50
C ILE A 319 -6.06 5.97 -0.82
N ASP A 320 -6.56 6.42 -1.96
CA ASP A 320 -6.64 7.86 -2.25
C ASP A 320 -8.00 8.38 -1.80
N ASP A 321 -7.93 9.44 -1.03
CA ASP A 321 -9.06 10.06 -0.36
C ASP A 321 -8.98 11.58 -0.54
N SER A 322 -8.54 11.99 -1.73
CA SER A 322 -8.55 13.36 -2.25
C SER A 322 -9.94 14.02 -2.13
N ASN A 323 -11.00 13.26 -1.86
CA ASN A 323 -12.35 13.73 -1.56
C ASN A 323 -12.76 13.78 -0.07
N ALA A 324 -11.97 13.28 0.88
CA ALA A 324 -12.30 13.48 2.29
C ALA A 324 -12.20 14.95 2.66
N VAL A 325 -13.32 15.49 3.10
CA VAL A 325 -13.38 16.81 3.72
C VAL A 325 -12.47 16.77 4.94
N SER A 326 -11.30 17.39 4.82
CA SER A 326 -10.33 17.51 5.91
C SER A 326 -11.05 18.00 7.17
N VAL A 327 -10.91 17.27 8.27
CA VAL A 327 -11.47 17.63 9.59
C VAL A 327 -11.01 19.04 10.02
N SER A 328 -9.90 19.54 9.45
CA SER A 328 -9.41 20.91 9.61
C SER A 328 -10.41 22.00 9.15
N LEU A 329 -11.31 21.69 8.21
CA LEU A 329 -12.32 22.63 7.73
C LEU A 329 -13.37 22.94 8.81
N TYR A 330 -13.70 21.98 9.67
CA TYR A 330 -14.60 22.20 10.81
C TYR A 330 -13.96 23.11 11.87
N ALA A 331 -12.65 23.00 12.09
CA ALA A 331 -11.90 23.92 12.97
C ALA A 331 -11.86 25.35 12.40
N LEU A 332 -11.71 25.48 11.07
CA LEU A 332 -11.76 26.76 10.36
C LEU A 332 -13.15 27.41 10.34
N LEU A 333 -14.24 26.62 10.33
CA LEU A 333 -15.62 27.11 10.44
C LEU A 333 -16.00 27.50 11.87
N ALA A 334 -15.36 26.94 12.90
CA ALA A 334 -15.59 27.30 14.30
C ALA A 334 -15.02 28.69 14.66
N LEU A 335 -13.90 29.09 14.05
CA LEU A 335 -13.23 30.39 14.28
C LEU A 335 -14.10 31.63 13.94
N PRO A 336 -14.79 31.72 12.79
CA PRO A 336 -15.66 32.86 12.50
C PRO A 336 -16.88 32.93 13.42
N VAL A 337 -17.41 31.79 13.90
CA VAL A 337 -18.51 31.77 14.89
C VAL A 337 -18.04 32.34 16.23
N LEU A 338 -16.83 31.99 16.68
CA LEU A 338 -16.21 32.56 17.88
C LEU A 338 -15.88 34.05 17.72
N ALA A 339 -15.42 34.49 16.56
CA ALA A 339 -15.12 35.89 16.27
C ALA A 339 -16.39 36.77 16.23
N ILE A 340 -17.48 36.27 15.62
CA ILE A 340 -18.78 36.95 15.61
C ILE A 340 -19.37 37.04 17.02
N ALA A 341 -19.24 35.98 17.82
CA ALA A 341 -19.66 35.99 19.23
C ALA A 341 -18.86 37.04 20.05
N ALA A 342 -17.54 37.13 19.85
CA ALA A 342 -16.70 38.12 20.52
C ALA A 342 -17.05 39.57 20.11
N LEU A 343 -17.30 39.82 18.82
CA LEU A 343 -17.72 41.13 18.31
C LEU A 343 -19.10 41.56 18.85
N ALA A 344 -20.05 40.63 18.94
CA ALA A 344 -21.38 40.89 19.50
C ALA A 344 -21.33 41.25 20.99
N ILE A 345 -20.42 40.64 21.75
CA ILE A 345 -20.18 40.96 23.17
C ILE A 345 -19.56 42.36 23.30
N ASN A 346 -18.60 42.72 22.45
CA ASN A 346 -17.91 44.02 22.52
C ASN A 346 -18.81 45.20 22.12
N ARG A 347 -19.71 45.01 21.14
CA ARG A 347 -20.71 46.01 20.74
C ARG A 347 -21.77 46.32 21.80
N LYS A 348 -22.02 45.40 22.74
CA LYS A 348 -22.98 45.58 23.85
C LYS A 348 -22.38 46.26 25.09
N ARG A 349 -21.05 46.42 25.15
CA ARG A 349 -20.35 47.08 26.26
C ARG A 349 -20.11 48.57 26.03
N LYS A 350 -20.25 49.05 24.79
CA LYS A 350 -20.47 50.46 24.48
C LYS A 350 -21.97 50.73 24.49
#